data_AF-A0A4R2EUV2-F1
#
_entry.id   AF-A0A4R2EUV2-F1
#
_cell.length_a   1.000
_cell.length_b   1.000
_cell.length_c   1.000
_cell.angle_alpha   90.00
_cell.angle_beta   90.00
_cell.angle_gamma   90.00
#
_symmetry.space_group_name_H-M   'P 1'
#
loop_
_entity.id
_entity.type
_entity.pdbx_description
1 polymer ?
#
loop_
_entity_poly.entity_id
_entity_poly.type
_entity_poly.pdbx_seq_one_letter_code
_entity_poly.pdbx_strand_id
1 'polypeptide(L)'
;MSTNRTRRESEVLEKWRTSLENVTAQPEVAAAMAELGYTPEVVATGKAIFVKARAAYDVNRKESDEAIAANRIFVQESETLDTMYSLHRKKAKYVFRNDANAARELDVHVAEPDAYLPWIESVKKFYFGLSANEALSTAVSKLKVSAADITAAQLQIAKVEKARTEYVRELGESRDAVALKDAAFAEAEKWMRDFYTVARIALEDRPRLFATLFK
;
A
#
# COMPACT_ATOMS: atom_id res chain seq x y z
N MET A 1 10.44 -2.45 -2.71
CA MET A 1 11.50 -1.68 -3.39
C MET A 1 11.20 -0.17 -3.41
N SER A 2 10.83 0.44 -2.28
CA SER A 2 10.48 1.89 -2.19
C SER A 2 11.56 2.74 -1.49
N THR A 3 12.38 2.12 -0.64
CA THR A 3 13.28 2.81 0.31
C THR A 3 14.29 3.76 -0.33
N ASN A 4 14.83 3.43 -1.51
CA ASN A 4 15.81 4.27 -2.20
C ASN A 4 15.15 5.50 -2.87
N ARG A 5 13.91 5.37 -3.37
CA ARG A 5 13.14 6.50 -3.91
C ARG A 5 12.69 7.43 -2.79
N THR A 6 12.14 6.88 -1.70
CA THR A 6 11.70 7.66 -0.53
C THR A 6 12.84 8.44 0.11
N ARG A 7 14.04 7.84 0.21
CA ARG A 7 15.23 8.52 0.72
C ARG A 7 15.60 9.74 -0.14
N ARG A 8 15.55 9.60 -1.46
CA ARG A 8 15.78 10.71 -2.39
C ARG A 8 14.70 11.79 -2.28
N GLU A 9 13.43 11.41 -2.12
CA GLU A 9 12.33 12.36 -1.96
C GLU A 9 12.45 13.17 -0.65
N SER A 10 12.86 12.54 0.46
CA SER A 10 13.13 13.26 1.70
C SER A 10 14.34 14.20 1.60
N GLU A 11 15.40 13.80 0.90
CA GLU A 11 16.58 14.64 0.65
C GLU A 11 16.21 15.86 -0.21
N VAL A 12 15.36 15.67 -1.23
CA VAL A 12 14.84 16.74 -2.08
C VAL A 12 13.98 17.72 -1.29
N LEU A 13 13.06 17.23 -0.45
CA LEU A 13 12.24 18.07 0.43
C LEU A 13 13.10 18.89 1.39
N GLU A 14 14.13 18.28 1.98
CA GLU A 14 15.03 18.99 2.89
C GLU A 14 15.82 20.08 2.18
N LYS A 15 16.31 19.80 0.96
CA LYS A 15 16.96 20.79 0.13
C LYS A 15 16.04 21.99 -0.15
N TRP A 16 14.78 21.73 -0.54
CA TRP A 16 13.81 22.80 -0.79
C TRP A 16 13.50 23.62 0.46
N ARG A 17 13.31 22.96 1.61
CA ARG A 17 13.08 23.60 2.90
C ARG A 17 14.20 24.58 3.22
N THR A 18 15.45 24.12 3.14
CA THR A 18 16.64 24.92 3.44
C THR A 18 16.78 26.10 2.48
N SER A 19 16.58 25.89 1.18
CA SER A 19 16.65 26.96 0.18
C SER A 19 15.62 28.06 0.42
N LEU A 20 14.37 27.68 0.69
CA LEU A 20 13.27 28.59 0.96
C LEU A 20 13.42 29.33 2.30
N GLU A 21 14.08 28.71 3.27
CA GLU A 21 14.38 29.36 4.54
C GLU A 21 15.53 30.35 4.41
N ASN A 22 16.61 29.95 3.73
CA ASN A 22 17.82 30.76 3.59
C ASN A 22 17.59 32.02 2.73
N VAL A 23 16.75 31.96 1.70
CA VAL A 23 16.37 33.16 0.93
C VAL A 23 15.62 34.18 1.79
N THR A 24 14.86 33.75 2.80
CA THR A 24 14.16 34.66 3.71
C THR A 24 15.01 35.13 4.87
N ALA A 25 15.93 34.30 5.35
CA ALA A 25 16.75 34.59 6.52
C ALA A 25 17.98 35.47 6.21
N GLN A 26 18.41 35.55 4.94
CA GLN A 26 19.58 36.33 4.53
C GLN A 26 19.15 37.59 3.75
N PRO A 27 19.23 38.80 4.35
CA PRO A 27 18.76 40.03 3.71
C PRO A 27 19.43 40.34 2.37
N GLU A 28 20.73 40.06 2.24
CA GLU A 28 21.46 40.28 0.99
C GLU A 28 20.98 39.38 -0.16
N VAL A 29 20.59 38.14 0.17
CA VAL A 29 20.03 37.19 -0.79
C VAL A 29 18.59 37.58 -1.14
N ALA A 30 17.79 37.94 -0.13
CA ALA A 30 16.42 38.41 -0.34
C ALA A 30 16.37 39.64 -1.25
N ALA A 31 17.26 40.62 -1.04
CA ALA A 31 17.35 41.82 -1.85
C ALA A 31 17.71 41.50 -3.31
N ALA A 32 18.76 40.69 -3.54
CA ALA A 32 19.18 40.31 -4.89
C ALA A 32 18.10 39.50 -5.63
N MET A 33 17.38 38.62 -4.94
CA MET A 33 16.27 37.86 -5.50
C MET A 33 15.07 38.76 -5.85
N ALA A 34 14.76 39.74 -5.01
CA ALA A 34 13.67 40.68 -5.22
C ALA A 34 13.89 41.57 -6.46
N GLU A 35 15.14 41.95 -6.76
CA GLU A 35 15.49 42.68 -8.00
C GLU A 35 15.12 41.90 -9.27
N LEU A 36 15.11 40.56 -9.21
CA LEU A 36 14.70 39.69 -10.31
C LEU A 36 13.25 39.18 -10.18
N GLY A 37 12.43 39.83 -9.35
CA GLY A 37 11.00 39.54 -9.22
C GLY A 37 10.62 38.45 -8.21
N TYR A 38 11.59 37.90 -7.46
CA TYR A 38 11.31 36.99 -6.34
C TYR A 38 11.12 37.79 -5.05
N THR A 39 10.03 38.55 -5.00
CA THR A 39 9.63 39.30 -3.82
C THR A 39 9.22 38.38 -2.65
N PRO A 40 9.09 38.88 -1.42
CA PRO A 40 8.62 38.09 -0.29
C PRO A 40 7.31 37.34 -0.56
N GLU A 41 6.40 37.92 -1.35
CA GLU A 41 5.12 37.32 -1.73
C GLU A 41 5.30 36.12 -2.69
N VAL A 42 6.24 36.23 -3.64
CA VAL A 42 6.57 35.13 -4.57
C VAL A 42 7.24 33.99 -3.81
N VAL A 43 8.15 34.30 -2.90
CA VAL A 43 8.79 33.30 -2.04
C VAL A 43 7.77 32.63 -1.11
N ALA A 44 6.81 33.39 -0.57
CA ALA A 44 5.71 32.83 0.24
C ALA A 44 4.85 31.84 -0.56
N THR A 45 4.62 32.11 -1.86
CA THR A 45 3.97 31.16 -2.77
C THR A 45 4.76 29.86 -2.89
N GLY A 46 6.09 29.94 -3.05
CA GLY A 46 6.97 28.77 -3.04
C GLY A 46 6.92 27.98 -1.73
N LYS A 47 6.90 28.67 -0.58
CA LYS A 47 6.73 28.03 0.74
C LYS A 47 5.38 27.29 0.83
N ALA A 48 4.29 27.87 0.31
CA ALA A 48 3.00 27.20 0.27
C ALA A 48 3.00 25.93 -0.62
N ILE A 49 3.66 25.98 -1.79
CA ILE A 49 3.83 24.81 -2.67
C ILE A 49 4.65 23.72 -1.96
N PHE A 50 5.74 24.10 -1.29
CA PHE A 50 6.56 23.17 -0.50
C PHE A 50 5.74 22.49 0.61
N VAL A 51 4.94 23.25 1.36
CA VAL A 51 4.08 22.68 2.43
C VAL A 51 3.11 21.65 1.87
N LYS A 52 2.49 21.91 0.70
CA LYS A 52 1.62 20.93 0.03
C LYS A 52 2.39 19.66 -0.36
N ALA A 53 3.55 19.79 -0.98
CA ALA A 53 4.38 18.64 -1.37
C ALA A 53 4.81 17.82 -0.14
N ARG A 54 5.15 18.49 0.97
CA ARG A 54 5.50 17.83 2.22
C ARG A 54 4.32 17.07 2.82
N ALA A 55 3.15 17.70 2.89
CA ALA A 55 1.94 17.04 3.40
C ALA A 55 1.56 15.82 2.54
N ALA A 56 1.63 15.93 1.21
CA ALA A 56 1.36 14.81 0.31
C ALA A 56 2.36 13.66 0.47
N TYR A 57 3.64 13.96 0.72
CA TYR A 57 4.66 12.95 1.04
C TYR A 57 4.35 12.22 2.36
N ASP A 58 4.00 12.96 3.41
CA ASP A 58 3.72 12.38 4.72
C ASP A 58 2.46 11.50 4.67
N VAL A 59 1.41 11.92 3.94
CA VAL A 59 0.22 11.09 3.65
C VAL A 59 0.62 9.84 2.86
N ASN A 60 1.37 9.96 1.76
CA ASN A 60 1.79 8.81 0.98
C ASN A 60 2.55 7.76 1.80
N ARG A 61 3.37 8.18 2.76
CA ARG A 61 4.04 7.25 3.68
C ARG A 61 3.05 6.51 4.57
N LYS A 62 2.12 7.23 5.19
CA LYS A 62 1.08 6.66 6.05
C LYS A 62 0.27 5.60 5.31
N GLU A 63 -0.30 5.96 4.16
CA GLU A 63 -1.13 5.06 3.35
C GLU A 63 -0.34 3.85 2.82
N SER A 64 0.96 4.03 2.55
CA SER A 64 1.83 2.90 2.17
C SER A 64 2.02 1.92 3.33
N ASP A 65 2.24 2.42 4.55
CA ASP A 65 2.42 1.60 5.74
C ASP A 65 1.13 0.85 6.11
N GLU A 66 -0.03 1.50 5.98
CA GLU A 66 -1.36 0.91 6.19
C GLU A 66 -1.66 -0.19 5.17
N ALA A 67 -1.43 0.05 3.88
CA ALA A 67 -1.57 -0.98 2.84
C ALA A 67 -0.66 -2.20 3.06
N ILE A 68 0.58 -1.99 3.54
CA ILE A 68 1.50 -3.08 3.89
C ILE A 68 0.94 -3.88 5.09
N ALA A 69 0.44 -3.20 6.11
CA ALA A 69 -0.13 -3.84 7.29
C ALA A 69 -1.38 -4.66 6.94
N ALA A 70 -2.29 -4.10 6.13
CA ALA A 70 -3.49 -4.77 5.67
C ALA A 70 -3.17 -6.00 4.81
N ASN A 71 -2.19 -5.89 3.90
CA ASN A 71 -1.73 -7.02 3.10
C ASN A 71 -1.17 -8.16 3.98
N ARG A 72 -0.38 -7.83 5.01
CA ARG A 72 0.16 -8.83 5.93
C ARG A 72 -0.94 -9.60 6.66
N ILE A 73 -1.98 -8.90 7.11
CA ILE A 73 -3.15 -9.53 7.74
C ILE A 73 -3.87 -10.44 6.74
N PHE A 74 -4.13 -9.96 5.52
CA PHE A 74 -4.77 -10.76 4.48
C PHE A 74 -3.99 -12.05 4.18
N VAL A 75 -2.66 -11.97 4.02
CA VAL A 75 -1.79 -13.14 3.80
C VAL A 75 -1.88 -14.11 4.99
N GLN A 76 -1.75 -13.61 6.23
CA GLN A 76 -1.78 -14.45 7.43
C GLN A 76 -3.11 -15.20 7.60
N GLU A 77 -4.24 -14.51 7.40
CA GLU A 77 -5.57 -15.14 7.49
C GLU A 77 -5.78 -16.16 6.37
N SER A 78 -5.23 -15.89 5.17
CA SER A 78 -5.30 -16.79 4.02
C SER A 78 -4.46 -18.04 4.21
N GLU A 79 -3.23 -17.92 4.70
CA GLU A 79 -2.36 -19.06 5.04
C GLU A 79 -2.96 -19.95 6.14
N THR A 80 -3.61 -19.32 7.12
CA THR A 80 -4.33 -20.05 8.18
C THR A 80 -5.48 -20.87 7.58
N LEU A 81 -6.28 -20.27 6.70
CA LEU A 81 -7.38 -20.96 6.01
C LEU A 81 -6.85 -22.07 5.10
N ASP A 82 -5.80 -21.79 4.33
CA ASP A 82 -5.18 -22.74 3.41
C ASP A 82 -4.66 -23.97 4.15
N THR A 83 -3.97 -23.78 5.27
CA THR A 83 -3.48 -24.88 6.10
C THR A 83 -4.63 -25.79 6.57
N MET A 84 -5.73 -25.20 7.04
CA MET A 84 -6.92 -25.95 7.45
C MET A 84 -7.54 -26.68 6.26
N TYR A 85 -7.76 -25.96 5.16
CA TYR A 85 -8.39 -26.48 3.96
C TYR A 85 -7.58 -27.60 3.33
N SER A 86 -6.28 -27.42 3.09
CA SER A 86 -5.38 -28.44 2.55
C SER A 86 -5.44 -29.75 3.34
N LEU A 87 -5.43 -29.67 4.68
CA LEU A 87 -5.53 -30.84 5.54
C LEU A 87 -6.90 -31.53 5.43
N HIS A 88 -7.99 -30.76 5.54
CA HIS A 88 -9.36 -31.30 5.48
C HIS A 88 -9.69 -31.85 4.10
N ARG A 89 -9.28 -31.16 3.05
CA ARG A 89 -9.42 -31.57 1.65
C ARG A 89 -8.70 -32.87 1.37
N LYS A 90 -7.48 -33.05 1.88
CA LYS A 90 -6.73 -34.32 1.78
C LYS A 90 -7.51 -35.49 2.42
N LYS A 91 -8.09 -35.25 3.60
CA LYS A 91 -8.94 -36.25 4.28
C LYS A 91 -10.20 -36.56 3.48
N ALA A 92 -10.90 -35.53 2.99
CA ALA A 92 -12.09 -35.69 2.16
C ALA A 92 -11.80 -36.45 0.85
N LYS A 93 -10.69 -36.14 0.16
CA LYS A 93 -10.24 -36.90 -1.02
C LYS A 93 -10.11 -38.40 -0.74
N TYR A 94 -9.57 -38.77 0.41
CA TYR A 94 -9.47 -40.17 0.80
C TYR A 94 -10.84 -40.79 1.12
N VAL A 95 -11.69 -40.08 1.85
CA VAL A 95 -13.04 -40.54 2.23
C VAL A 95 -13.91 -40.78 1.00
N PHE A 96 -13.88 -39.86 0.04
CA PHE A 96 -14.71 -39.87 -1.16
C PHE A 96 -14.01 -40.43 -2.41
N ARG A 97 -12.89 -41.14 -2.25
CA ARG A 97 -12.10 -41.68 -3.39
C ARG A 97 -12.89 -42.56 -4.35
N ASN A 98 -13.94 -43.21 -3.85
CA ASN A 98 -14.82 -44.10 -4.63
C ASN A 98 -16.22 -43.49 -4.84
N ASP A 99 -16.44 -42.24 -4.42
CA ASP A 99 -17.70 -41.52 -4.57
C ASP A 99 -17.46 -40.25 -5.41
N ALA A 100 -17.57 -40.42 -6.72
CA ALA A 100 -17.35 -39.35 -7.68
C ALA A 100 -18.38 -38.22 -7.56
N ASN A 101 -19.57 -38.49 -7.02
CA ASN A 101 -20.61 -37.47 -6.85
C ASN A 101 -20.27 -36.59 -5.65
N ALA A 102 -19.97 -37.18 -4.49
CA ALA A 102 -19.51 -36.44 -3.31
C ALA A 102 -18.22 -35.64 -3.61
N ALA A 103 -17.28 -36.22 -4.38
CA ALA A 103 -16.05 -35.53 -4.76
C ALA A 103 -16.28 -34.31 -5.67
N ARG A 104 -17.33 -34.32 -6.49
CA ARG A 104 -17.74 -33.19 -7.34
C ARG A 104 -18.53 -32.14 -6.57
N GLU A 105 -19.43 -32.60 -5.69
CA GLU A 105 -20.23 -31.74 -4.81
C GLU A 105 -19.33 -30.86 -3.93
N LEU A 106 -18.26 -31.44 -3.38
CA LEU A 106 -17.29 -30.75 -2.53
C LEU A 106 -16.09 -30.15 -3.26
N ASP A 107 -16.03 -30.22 -4.60
CA ASP A 107 -14.93 -29.69 -5.41
C ASP A 107 -13.53 -30.28 -5.11
N VAL A 108 -13.49 -31.48 -4.52
CA VAL A 108 -12.21 -32.13 -4.14
C VAL A 108 -11.59 -32.95 -5.27
N HIS A 109 -12.25 -33.08 -6.41
CA HIS A 109 -11.76 -33.84 -7.57
C HIS A 109 -10.76 -33.07 -8.46
N VAL A 110 -10.75 -31.74 -8.43
CA VAL A 110 -9.87 -30.90 -9.25
C VAL A 110 -8.54 -30.55 -8.55
N ALA A 111 -7.59 -29.99 -9.30
CA ALA A 111 -6.46 -29.29 -8.69
C ALA A 111 -6.97 -28.04 -7.97
N GLU A 112 -6.27 -27.65 -6.90
CA GLU A 112 -6.59 -26.42 -6.19
C GLU A 112 -6.13 -25.21 -7.00
N PRO A 113 -6.96 -24.17 -7.20
CA PRO A 113 -6.55 -22.97 -7.91
C PRO A 113 -5.57 -22.12 -7.08
N ASP A 114 -4.55 -21.54 -7.73
CA ASP A 114 -3.61 -20.62 -7.06
C ASP A 114 -4.16 -19.20 -6.91
N ALA A 115 -5.09 -18.80 -7.79
CA ALA A 115 -5.65 -17.45 -7.77
C ALA A 115 -6.73 -17.31 -6.68
N TYR A 116 -6.72 -16.18 -5.96
CA TYR A 116 -7.61 -15.93 -4.81
C TYR A 116 -9.09 -16.24 -5.08
N LEU A 117 -9.67 -15.71 -6.17
CA LEU A 117 -11.10 -15.84 -6.43
C LEU A 117 -11.54 -17.29 -6.65
N PRO A 118 -10.95 -18.06 -7.58
CA PRO A 118 -11.32 -19.46 -7.73
C PRO A 118 -10.93 -20.31 -6.51
N TRP A 119 -9.87 -19.94 -5.80
CA TRP A 119 -9.49 -20.60 -4.55
C TRP A 119 -10.55 -20.45 -3.46
N ILE A 120 -10.93 -19.21 -3.10
CA ILE A 120 -11.89 -18.97 -2.01
C ILE A 120 -13.27 -19.56 -2.32
N GLU A 121 -13.69 -19.56 -3.58
CA GLU A 121 -14.95 -20.19 -4.00
C GLU A 121 -14.89 -21.72 -3.88
N SER A 122 -13.75 -22.36 -4.19
CA SER A 122 -13.55 -23.79 -3.95
C SER A 122 -13.59 -24.13 -2.46
N VAL A 123 -12.91 -23.33 -1.62
CA VAL A 123 -12.91 -23.47 -0.16
C VAL A 123 -14.32 -23.32 0.41
N LYS A 124 -15.07 -22.32 -0.04
CA LYS A 124 -16.48 -22.09 0.36
C LYS A 124 -17.35 -23.27 -0.04
N LYS A 125 -17.29 -23.70 -1.30
CA LYS A 125 -18.05 -24.85 -1.78
C LYS A 125 -17.78 -26.10 -0.93
N PHE A 126 -16.52 -26.35 -0.57
CA PHE A 126 -16.14 -27.45 0.30
C PHE A 126 -16.79 -27.35 1.69
N TYR A 127 -16.58 -26.28 2.44
CA TYR A 127 -17.05 -26.18 3.82
C TYR A 127 -18.56 -25.97 3.94
N PHE A 128 -19.16 -25.16 3.06
CA PHE A 128 -20.61 -24.98 3.04
C PHE A 128 -21.31 -26.27 2.59
N GLY A 129 -20.75 -27.00 1.61
CA GLY A 129 -21.26 -28.32 1.22
C GLY A 129 -21.22 -29.34 2.36
N LEU A 130 -20.10 -29.40 3.11
CA LEU A 130 -20.01 -30.25 4.30
C LEU A 130 -21.01 -29.85 5.39
N SER A 131 -21.24 -28.55 5.61
CA SER A 131 -22.20 -28.09 6.62
C SER A 131 -23.67 -28.33 6.24
N ALA A 132 -23.98 -28.35 4.94
CA ALA A 132 -25.34 -28.52 4.43
C ALA A 132 -25.76 -29.98 4.28
N ASN A 133 -24.81 -30.92 4.25
CA ASN A 133 -25.07 -32.33 3.99
C ASN A 133 -24.53 -33.21 5.14
N GLU A 134 -25.43 -33.66 6.01
CA GLU A 134 -25.10 -34.47 7.19
C GLU A 134 -24.38 -35.78 6.83
N ALA A 135 -24.72 -36.41 5.70
CA ALA A 135 -24.07 -37.63 5.24
C ALA A 135 -22.59 -37.38 4.90
N LEU A 136 -22.28 -36.27 4.21
CA LEU A 136 -20.90 -35.88 3.88
C LEU A 136 -20.13 -35.48 5.14
N SER A 137 -20.73 -34.70 6.03
CA SER A 137 -20.16 -34.32 7.32
C SER A 137 -19.80 -35.54 8.19
N THR A 138 -20.71 -36.49 8.28
CA THR A 138 -20.50 -37.75 9.00
C THR A 138 -19.38 -38.58 8.38
N ALA A 139 -19.28 -38.60 7.05
CA ALA A 139 -18.22 -39.31 6.36
C ALA A 139 -16.83 -38.73 6.64
N VAL A 140 -16.66 -37.41 6.60
CA VAL A 140 -15.36 -36.77 6.90
C VAL A 140 -15.00 -36.81 8.39
N SER A 141 -15.99 -36.87 9.28
CA SER A 141 -15.79 -37.03 10.73
C SER A 141 -15.02 -38.30 11.09
N LYS A 142 -15.13 -39.36 10.27
CA LYS A 142 -14.33 -40.60 10.43
C LYS A 142 -12.82 -40.36 10.33
N LEU A 143 -12.39 -39.28 9.66
CA LEU A 143 -11.00 -38.84 9.60
C LEU A 143 -10.69 -37.62 10.49
N LYS A 144 -11.48 -37.41 11.54
CA LYS A 144 -11.31 -36.31 12.50
C LYS A 144 -11.38 -34.95 11.80
N VAL A 145 -12.43 -34.74 11.01
CA VAL A 145 -12.90 -33.41 10.59
C VAL A 145 -14.27 -33.25 11.22
N SER A 146 -14.32 -32.61 12.38
CA SER A 146 -15.54 -32.46 13.17
C SER A 146 -16.42 -31.32 12.65
N ALA A 147 -17.68 -31.28 13.08
CA ALA A 147 -18.56 -30.14 12.84
C ALA A 147 -17.97 -28.83 13.39
N ALA A 148 -17.24 -28.89 14.51
CA ALA A 148 -16.55 -27.73 15.08
C ALA A 148 -15.42 -27.23 14.15
N ASP A 149 -14.67 -28.13 13.51
CA ASP A 149 -13.62 -27.78 12.54
C ASP A 149 -14.22 -27.12 11.28
N ILE A 150 -15.38 -27.59 10.82
CA ILE A 150 -16.11 -27.01 9.69
C ILE A 150 -16.57 -25.59 10.04
N THR A 151 -17.20 -25.40 11.19
CA THR A 151 -17.62 -24.06 11.66
C THR A 151 -16.43 -23.12 11.85
N ALA A 152 -15.32 -23.60 12.41
CA ALA A 152 -14.10 -22.81 12.57
C ALA A 152 -13.55 -22.35 11.20
N ALA A 153 -13.56 -23.23 10.20
CA ALA A 153 -13.15 -22.87 8.85
C ALA A 153 -14.10 -21.85 8.19
N GLN A 154 -15.42 -21.97 8.39
CA GLN A 154 -16.39 -20.98 7.91
C GLN A 154 -16.17 -19.59 8.53
N LEU A 155 -15.86 -19.53 9.83
CA LEU A 155 -15.46 -18.28 10.49
C LEU A 155 -14.14 -17.74 9.92
N GLN A 156 -13.19 -18.62 9.61
CA GLN A 156 -11.91 -18.24 9.01
C GLN A 156 -12.08 -17.69 7.58
N ILE A 157 -12.99 -18.26 6.77
CA ILE A 157 -13.39 -17.70 5.46
C ILE A 157 -13.86 -16.25 5.62
N ALA A 158 -14.74 -15.97 6.58
CA ALA A 158 -15.24 -14.62 6.81
C ALA A 158 -14.12 -13.63 7.19
N LYS A 159 -13.11 -14.08 7.95
CA LYS A 159 -11.93 -13.25 8.26
C LYS A 159 -11.09 -12.95 7.02
N VAL A 160 -10.87 -13.95 6.15
CA VAL A 160 -10.14 -13.77 4.88
C VAL A 160 -10.86 -12.77 3.98
N GLU A 161 -12.18 -12.91 3.80
CA GLU A 161 -12.97 -12.00 2.97
C GLU A 161 -12.96 -10.56 3.53
N LYS A 162 -13.05 -10.41 4.86
CA LYS A 162 -12.90 -9.11 5.53
C LYS A 162 -11.51 -8.52 5.33
N ALA A 163 -10.45 -9.28 5.59
CA ALA A 163 -9.07 -8.84 5.44
C ALA A 163 -8.73 -8.45 4.00
N ARG A 164 -9.29 -9.17 3.02
CA ARG A 164 -9.13 -8.82 1.61
C ARG A 164 -9.83 -7.51 1.26
N THR A 165 -11.05 -7.31 1.75
CA THR A 165 -11.80 -6.07 1.50
C THR A 165 -11.01 -4.87 2.02
N GLU A 166 -10.46 -5.00 3.22
CA GLU A 166 -9.60 -3.99 3.81
C GLU A 166 -8.32 -3.75 3.00
N TYR A 167 -7.61 -4.82 2.63
CA TYR A 167 -6.41 -4.70 1.79
C TYR A 167 -6.69 -4.00 0.46
N VAL A 168 -7.81 -4.30 -0.21
CA VAL A 168 -8.17 -3.66 -1.48
C VAL A 168 -8.49 -2.17 -1.29
N ARG A 169 -9.14 -1.81 -0.17
CA ARG A 169 -9.42 -0.41 0.18
C ARG A 169 -8.12 0.37 0.38
N GLU A 170 -7.25 -0.12 1.25
CA GLU A 170 -5.96 0.48 1.58
C GLU A 170 -5.03 0.56 0.36
N LEU A 171 -5.06 -0.44 -0.52
CA LEU A 171 -4.31 -0.41 -1.78
C LEU A 171 -4.82 0.70 -2.72
N GLY A 172 -6.12 0.98 -2.72
CA GLY A 172 -6.72 2.09 -3.46
C GLY A 172 -6.24 3.44 -2.92
N GLU A 173 -6.37 3.65 -1.61
CA GLU A 173 -5.96 4.87 -0.91
C GLU A 173 -4.46 5.15 -1.08
N SER A 174 -3.62 4.10 -0.98
CA SER A 174 -2.19 4.19 -1.24
C SER A 174 -1.86 4.64 -2.67
N ARG A 175 -2.59 4.14 -3.67
CA ARG A 175 -2.40 4.54 -5.08
C ARG A 175 -2.81 5.99 -5.34
N ASP A 176 -3.92 6.42 -4.77
CA ASP A 176 -4.37 7.81 -4.86
C ASP A 176 -3.36 8.75 -4.19
N ALA A 177 -2.82 8.36 -3.02
CA ALA A 177 -1.78 9.11 -2.34
C ALA A 177 -0.47 9.20 -3.15
N VAL A 178 -0.11 8.16 -3.91
CA VAL A 178 1.03 8.22 -4.85
C VAL A 178 0.76 9.25 -5.93
N ALA A 179 -0.43 9.25 -6.55
CA ALA A 179 -0.77 10.20 -7.60
C ALA A 179 -0.77 11.65 -7.10
N LEU A 180 -1.37 11.90 -5.93
CA LEU A 180 -1.39 13.22 -5.31
C LEU A 180 0.01 13.72 -4.95
N LYS A 181 0.86 12.85 -4.39
CA LYS A 181 2.25 13.18 -4.09
C LYS A 181 3.04 13.51 -5.36
N ASP A 182 2.95 12.66 -6.39
CA ASP A 182 3.70 12.85 -7.63
C ASP A 182 3.29 14.17 -8.33
N ALA A 183 2.00 14.53 -8.28
CA ALA A 183 1.51 15.83 -8.76
C ALA A 183 2.09 17.01 -7.95
N ALA A 184 2.07 16.91 -6.62
CA ALA A 184 2.61 17.97 -5.75
C ALA A 184 4.13 18.13 -5.89
N PHE A 185 4.87 17.03 -6.10
CA PHE A 185 6.30 17.07 -6.39
C PHE A 185 6.58 17.68 -7.75
N ALA A 186 5.80 17.37 -8.78
CA ALA A 186 5.98 17.99 -10.09
C ALA A 186 5.76 19.50 -10.06
N GLU A 187 4.75 19.98 -9.32
CA GLU A 187 4.51 21.41 -9.09
C GLU A 187 5.69 22.06 -8.35
N ALA A 188 6.15 21.45 -7.26
CA ALA A 188 7.26 21.95 -6.46
C ALA A 188 8.59 21.94 -7.24
N GLU A 189 8.88 20.88 -8.00
CA GLU A 189 10.08 20.78 -8.83
C GLU A 189 10.13 21.86 -9.90
N LYS A 190 8.99 22.14 -10.55
CA LYS A 190 8.89 23.21 -11.54
C LYS A 190 9.20 24.56 -10.90
N TRP A 191 8.54 24.89 -9.79
CA TRP A 191 8.74 26.17 -9.10
C TRP A 191 10.19 26.30 -8.59
N MET A 192 10.72 25.25 -7.96
CA MET A 192 12.08 25.24 -7.41
C MET A 192 13.15 25.35 -8.50
N ARG A 193 12.92 24.79 -9.69
CA ARG A 193 13.83 24.94 -10.83
C ARG A 193 13.94 26.39 -11.28
N ASP A 194 12.81 27.08 -11.39
CA ASP A 194 12.79 28.49 -11.76
C ASP A 194 13.45 29.33 -10.65
N PHE A 195 13.12 29.05 -9.39
CA PHE A 195 13.75 29.67 -8.22
C PHE A 195 15.28 29.54 -8.23
N TYR A 196 15.82 28.34 -8.46
CA TYR A 196 17.26 28.13 -8.51
C TYR A 196 17.92 28.79 -9.71
N THR A 197 17.21 28.86 -10.84
CA THR A 197 17.70 29.56 -12.03
C THR A 197 17.85 31.04 -11.76
N VAL A 198 16.84 31.66 -11.16
CA VAL A 198 16.89 33.07 -10.77
C VAL A 198 17.91 33.32 -9.67
N ALA A 199 17.99 32.46 -8.66
CA ALA A 199 19.01 32.56 -7.61
C ALA A 199 20.44 32.49 -8.15
N ARG A 200 20.67 31.69 -9.20
CA ARG A 200 21.97 31.61 -9.86
C ARG A 200 22.32 32.90 -10.60
N ILE A 201 21.34 33.58 -11.19
CA ILE A 201 21.52 34.86 -11.88
C ILE A 201 21.70 35.99 -10.86
N ALA A 202 20.82 36.08 -9.86
CA ALA A 202 20.86 37.12 -8.82
C ALA A 202 22.17 37.13 -8.01
N LEU A 203 22.81 35.97 -7.87
CA LEU A 203 24.00 35.78 -7.05
C LEU A 203 25.23 35.38 -7.88
N GLU A 204 25.24 35.69 -9.18
CA GLU A 204 26.34 35.33 -10.10
C GLU A 204 27.70 35.82 -9.58
N ASP A 205 27.77 37.09 -9.16
CA ASP A 205 28.97 37.69 -8.58
C ASP A 205 29.21 37.31 -7.10
N ARG A 206 28.29 36.57 -6.49
CA ARG A 206 28.31 36.20 -5.05
C ARG A 206 28.16 34.68 -4.86
N PRO A 207 29.08 33.85 -5.40
CA PRO A 207 28.95 32.39 -5.42
C PRO A 207 28.90 31.75 -4.02
N ARG A 208 29.51 32.40 -3.01
CA ARG A 208 29.44 31.94 -1.62
C ARG A 208 28.03 32.08 -1.04
N LEU A 209 27.31 33.16 -1.39
CA LEU A 209 25.92 33.35 -0.99
C LEU A 209 24.99 32.37 -1.73
N PHE A 210 25.23 32.12 -3.02
CA PHE A 210 24.46 31.10 -3.75
C PHE A 210 24.60 29.71 -3.11
N ALA A 211 25.81 29.35 -2.67
CA ALA A 211 26.07 28.07 -2.02
C ALA A 211 25.33 27.90 -0.67
N THR A 212 24.95 28.98 0.02
CA THR A 212 24.21 28.87 1.29
C THR A 212 22.79 28.38 1.07
N LEU A 213 22.19 28.53 -0.11
CA LEU A 213 20.84 28.03 -0.39
C LEU A 213 20.73 26.51 -0.31
N PHE A 214 21.84 25.79 -0.47
CA PHE A 214 21.87 24.33 -0.56
C PHE A 214 22.48 23.62 0.66
N LYS A 215 22.91 24.38 1.66
CA LYS A 215 23.58 23.88 2.87
C LYS A 215 22.64 24.03 4.06
#